data_AF-A0A7Z2VF63-F1
#
_entry.id   AF-A0A7Z2VF63-F1
#
_cell.length_a   1.000
_cell.length_b   1.000
_cell.length_c   1.000
_cell.angle_alpha   90.00
_cell.angle_beta   90.00
_cell.angle_gamma   90.00
#
_symmetry.space_group_name_H-M   'P 1'
#
loop_
_entity.id
_entity.type
_entity.pdbx_description
1 polymer ?
#
loop_
_entity_poly.entity_id
_entity_poly.type
_entity_poly.pdbx_seq_one_letter_code
_entity_poly.pdbx_strand_id
1 'polypeptide(L)'
;MTKPSKSIMITGANSGLGYECAKRIAQASPEYQIVIAGRSAERIAQATQSLVRETGVTRFTPVQLNLASLDSVRSFAERTLKYFSRR
;
A
#
# COMPACT_ATOMS: atom_id res chain seq x y z
N MET A 1 -13.57 15.10 7.14
CA MET A 1 -13.20 13.82 6.49
C MET A 1 -12.78 12.84 7.58
N THR A 2 -13.41 11.67 7.66
CA THR A 2 -13.18 10.69 8.73
C THR A 2 -11.80 10.03 8.59
N LYS A 3 -11.11 9.90 9.72
CA LYS A 3 -9.85 9.16 9.88
C LYS A 3 -10.09 7.70 9.46
N PRO A 4 -9.32 7.12 8.52
CA PRO A 4 -9.45 5.70 8.18
C PRO A 4 -9.19 4.89 9.45
N SER A 5 -10.16 4.05 9.85
CA SER A 5 -10.11 3.33 11.12
C SER A 5 -9.02 2.25 11.13
N LYS A 6 -8.61 1.76 9.96
CA LYS A 6 -7.62 0.70 9.78
C LYS A 6 -6.78 0.92 8.52
N SER A 7 -5.54 0.43 8.57
CA SER A 7 -4.63 0.37 7.43
C SER A 7 -4.29 -1.09 7.11
N ILE A 8 -4.28 -1.44 5.82
CA ILE A 8 -3.94 -2.77 5.31
C ILE A 8 -2.67 -2.65 4.48
N MET A 9 -1.71 -3.54 4.71
CA MET A 9 -0.43 -3.50 4.02
C MET A 9 -0.19 -4.78 3.24
N ILE A 10 0.08 -4.62 1.95
CA ILE A 10 0.18 -5.75 1.01
C ILE A 10 1.55 -5.67 0.33
N THR A 11 2.40 -6.66 0.59
CA THR A 11 3.69 -6.82 -0.08
C THR A 11 3.53 -7.51 -1.43
N GLY A 12 4.34 -7.14 -2.42
CA GLY A 12 4.19 -7.67 -3.78
C GLY A 12 2.92 -7.18 -4.48
N ALA A 13 2.34 -6.08 -4.01
CA ALA A 13 1.05 -5.56 -4.49
C ALA A 13 1.13 -4.82 -5.83
N ASN A 14 2.31 -4.72 -6.43
CA ASN A 14 2.49 -4.07 -7.73
C ASN A 14 2.07 -4.95 -8.93
N SER A 15 1.68 -6.21 -8.71
CA SER A 15 1.24 -7.14 -9.76
C SER A 15 0.58 -8.40 -9.17
N GLY A 16 -0.08 -9.20 -10.02
CA GLY A 16 -0.56 -10.53 -9.67
C GLY A 16 -1.54 -10.54 -8.50
N LEU A 17 -1.42 -11.54 -7.63
CA LEU A 17 -2.35 -11.75 -6.51
C LEU A 17 -2.39 -10.57 -5.53
N GLY A 18 -1.25 -9.94 -5.24
CA GLY A 18 -1.20 -8.79 -4.35
C GLY A 18 -1.95 -7.58 -4.91
N TYR A 19 -1.89 -7.38 -6.23
CA TYR A 19 -2.63 -6.33 -6.92
C TYR A 19 -4.13 -6.57 -6.89
N GLU A 20 -4.58 -7.77 -7.25
CA GLU A 20 -6.00 -8.14 -7.22
C GLU A 20 -6.56 -8.11 -5.79
N CYS A 21 -5.77 -8.52 -4.80
CA CYS A 21 -6.13 -8.41 -3.39
C CYS A 21 -6.35 -6.93 -3.01
N ALA A 22 -5.42 -6.04 -3.36
CA ALA A 22 -5.57 -4.60 -3.11
C ALA A 22 -6.83 -4.03 -3.77
N LYS A 23 -7.11 -4.42 -5.02
CA LYS A 23 -8.30 -4.00 -5.77
C LYS A 23 -9.59 -4.43 -5.08
N ARG A 24 -9.69 -5.72 -4.72
CA ARG A 24 -10.90 -6.25 -4.06
C ARG A 24 -11.14 -5.65 -2.68
N ILE A 25 -10.07 -5.46 -1.90
CA ILE A 25 -10.16 -4.81 -0.59
C ILE A 25 -10.62 -3.35 -0.75
N ALA A 26 -10.08 -2.61 -1.72
CA ALA A 26 -10.48 -1.23 -1.95
C ALA A 26 -11.98 -1.09 -2.29
N GLN A 27 -12.49 -2.00 -3.12
CA GLN A 27 -13.91 -2.01 -3.50
C GLN A 27 -14.83 -2.42 -2.34
N ALA A 28 -14.40 -3.39 -1.52
CA ALA A 28 -15.20 -3.90 -0.41
C ALA A 28 -15.13 -3.02 0.85
N SER A 29 -14.03 -2.29 1.04
CA SER A 29 -13.78 -1.47 2.23
C SER A 29 -13.11 -0.14 1.83
N PRO A 30 -13.84 0.75 1.13
CA PRO A 30 -13.31 2.00 0.59
C PRO A 30 -12.85 3.00 1.66
N GLU A 31 -13.16 2.77 2.93
CA GLU A 31 -12.72 3.56 4.07
C GLU A 31 -11.32 3.18 4.57
N TYR A 32 -10.80 2.02 4.20
CA TYR A 32 -9.48 1.56 4.63
C TYR A 32 -8.37 2.23 3.82
N GLN A 33 -7.23 2.45 4.50
CA GLN A 33 -6.01 2.87 3.84
C GLN A 33 -5.25 1.62 3.38
N ILE A 34 -4.93 1.53 2.09
CA ILE A 34 -4.23 0.36 1.53
C ILE A 34 -2.80 0.77 1.15
N VAL A 35 -1.82 0.05 1.69
CA VAL A 35 -0.40 0.24 1.41
C VAL A 35 0.04 -0.73 0.34
N ILE A 36 0.49 -0.20 -0.78
CA ILE A 36 1.04 -0.97 -1.91
C ILE A 36 2.55 -1.04 -1.70
N ALA A 37 3.04 -2.17 -1.18
CA ALA A 37 4.44 -2.36 -0.86
C ALA A 37 5.15 -3.25 -1.90
N GLY A 38 6.35 -2.83 -2.35
CA GLY A 38 7.11 -3.57 -3.34
C GLY A 38 8.55 -3.05 -3.51
N ARG A 39 9.32 -3.68 -4.39
CA ARG A 39 10.76 -3.37 -4.54
C ARG A 39 11.04 -2.15 -5.41
N SER A 40 10.32 -2.01 -6.52
CA SER A 40 10.52 -0.92 -7.50
C SER A 40 9.52 0.21 -7.24
N ALA A 41 10.03 1.39 -6.88
CA ALA A 41 9.19 2.56 -6.66
C ALA A 41 8.32 2.91 -7.88
N GLU A 42 8.88 2.79 -9.09
CA GLU A 42 8.17 3.03 -10.34
C GLU A 42 6.99 2.08 -10.54
N ARG A 43 7.21 0.76 -10.41
CA ARG A 43 6.15 -0.24 -10.59
C ARG A 43 5.05 -0.10 -9.56
N ILE A 44 5.40 0.26 -8.32
CA ILE A 44 4.43 0.51 -7.25
C ILE A 44 3.60 1.77 -7.55
N ALA A 45 4.22 2.84 -8.04
CA ALA A 45 3.53 4.07 -8.41
C ALA A 45 2.54 3.81 -9.57
N GLN A 46 2.97 3.07 -10.60
CA GLN A 46 2.11 2.67 -11.71
C GLN A 46 0.93 1.82 -11.22
N ALA A 47 1.18 0.77 -10.43
CA ALA A 47 0.12 -0.06 -9.87
C ALA A 47 -0.87 0.75 -9.01
N THR A 48 -0.37 1.70 -8.21
CA THR A 48 -1.22 2.57 -7.39
C THR A 48 -2.14 3.43 -8.26
N GLN A 49 -1.61 4.02 -9.34
CA GLN A 49 -2.44 4.82 -10.26
C GLN A 49 -3.49 3.96 -10.96
N SER A 50 -3.13 2.74 -11.41
CA SER A 50 -4.09 1.82 -12.01
C SER A 50 -5.19 1.41 -11.02
N LEU A 51 -4.84 1.12 -9.77
CA LEU A 51 -5.83 0.82 -8.72
C LEU A 51 -6.80 1.98 -8.49
N VAL A 52 -6.31 3.23 -8.46
CA VAL A 52 -7.18 4.42 -8.36
C VAL A 52 -8.14 4.50 -9.54
N ARG A 53 -7.65 4.32 -10.76
CA ARG A 53 -8.48 4.36 -11.99
C ARG A 53 -9.52 3.25 -12.03
N GLU A 54 -9.13 2.03 -11.63
CA GLU A 54 -9.99 0.84 -11.70
C GLU A 54 -11.02 0.74 -10.56
N THR A 55 -10.75 1.35 -9.41
CA THR A 55 -11.61 1.24 -8.23
C THR A 55 -12.36 2.54 -7.91
N GLY A 56 -11.88 3.69 -8.40
CA GLY A 56 -12.36 5.01 -7.97
C GLY A 56 -11.94 5.41 -6.55
N VAL A 57 -11.22 4.54 -5.83
CA VAL A 57 -10.77 4.78 -4.46
C VAL A 57 -9.39 5.44 -4.49
N THR A 58 -9.18 6.48 -3.66
CA THR A 58 -7.93 7.25 -3.62
C THR A 58 -7.06 6.94 -2.39
N ARG A 59 -7.52 6.04 -1.52
CA ARG A 59 -6.88 5.72 -0.22
C ARG A 59 -5.75 4.69 -0.35
N PHE A 60 -4.87 4.89 -1.33
CA PHE A 60 -3.68 4.07 -1.52
C PHE A 60 -2.41 4.82 -1.07
N THR A 61 -1.42 4.10 -0.55
CA THR A 61 -0.08 4.65 -0.27
C THR A 61 0.99 3.73 -0.86
N PRO A 62 1.76 4.19 -1.85
CA PRO A 62 2.89 3.44 -2.38
C PRO A 62 4.05 3.48 -1.38
N VAL A 63 4.64 2.34 -1.04
CA VAL A 63 5.83 2.28 -0.17
C VAL A 63 6.85 1.29 -0.69
N GLN A 64 8.08 1.77 -0.87
CA GLN A 64 9.19 0.91 -1.27
C GLN A 64 9.65 0.03 -0.09
N LEU A 65 9.80 -1.26 -0.37
CA LEU A 65 10.25 -2.30 0.55
C LEU A 65 10.99 -3.39 -0.22
N ASN A 66 12.27 -3.60 0.13
CA ASN A 66 13.02 -4.75 -0.34
C ASN A 66 13.12 -5.81 0.77
N LEU A 67 12.29 -6.85 0.69
CA LEU A 67 12.29 -7.96 1.67
C LEU A 67 13.57 -8.80 1.67
N ALA A 68 14.42 -8.69 0.65
CA ALA A 68 15.71 -9.38 0.60
C ALA A 68 16.81 -8.70 1.47
N SER A 69 16.52 -7.55 2.08
CA SER A 69 17.44 -6.81 2.94
C SER A 69 16.80 -6.54 4.30
N LEU A 70 17.38 -7.09 5.37
CA LEU A 70 16.89 -6.86 6.73
C LEU A 70 16.98 -5.38 7.14
N ASP A 71 17.99 -4.66 6.68
CA ASP A 71 18.09 -3.21 6.93
C ASP A 71 16.98 -2.43 6.22
N SER A 72 16.62 -2.84 5.00
CA SER A 72 15.42 -2.29 4.34
C SER A 72 14.16 -2.59 5.15
N VAL A 73 14.01 -3.79 5.72
CA VAL A 73 12.83 -4.17 6.52
C VAL A 73 12.75 -3.34 7.80
N ARG A 74 13.85 -3.20 8.55
CA ARG A 74 13.91 -2.40 9.78
C ARG A 74 13.60 -0.93 9.49
N SER A 75 14.28 -0.35 8.50
CA SER A 75 14.08 1.05 8.10
C SER A 75 12.64 1.28 7.62
N PHE A 76 12.06 0.32 6.90
CA PHE A 76 10.65 0.36 6.50
C PHE A 76 9.72 0.34 7.71
N ALA A 77 9.92 -0.59 8.66
CA ALA A 77 9.08 -0.71 9.84
C ALA A 77 9.07 0.61 10.64
N GLU A 78 10.23 1.21 10.86
CA GLU A 78 10.35 2.50 11.55
C GLU A 78 9.61 3.64 10.83
N ARG A 79 9.81 3.79 9.51
CA ARG A 79 9.14 4.82 8.71
C ARG A 79 7.63 4.62 8.69
N THR A 80 7.19 3.38 8.52
CA THR A 80 5.77 3.01 8.45
C THR A 80 5.09 3.25 9.80
N LEU A 81 5.69 2.82 10.91
CA LEU A 81 5.17 3.10 12.25
C LEU A 81 5.05 4.60 12.50
N LYS A 82 6.06 5.41 12.15
CA LYS A 82 6.00 6.89 12.29
C LYS A 82 4.91 7.51 11.41
N TYR A 83 4.71 7.03 10.19
CA TYR A 83 3.71 7.57 9.27
C TYR A 83 2.27 7.25 9.72
N PHE A 84 2.02 6.02 10.18
CA PHE A 84 0.68 5.59 10.58
C PHE A 84 0.32 5.92 12.03
N SER A 85 1.29 6.08 12.93
CA SER A 85 1.03 6.54 14.32
C SER A 85 0.69 8.02 14.43
N ARG A 86 1.12 8.84 13.48
CA ARG A 86 0.86 10.29 13.44
C ARG A 86 -0.45 10.68 12.76
N ARG A 87 -1.20 9.70 12.23
CA ARG A 87 -2.48 9.90 11.56
C ARG A 87 -3.63 9.50 12.47
#